data_AF-A0A966HEM0-F1
#
_entry.id   AF-A0A966HEM0-F1
#
_cell.length_a   1.000
_cell.length_b   1.000
_cell.length_c   1.000
_cell.angle_alpha   90.00
_cell.angle_beta   90.00
_cell.angle_gamma   90.00
#
_symmetry.space_group_name_H-M   'P 1'
#
loop_
_entity.id
_entity.type
_entity.pdbx_description
1 polymer ?
#
loop_
_entity_poly.entity_id
_entity_poly.type
_entity_poly.pdbx_seq_one_letter_code
_entity_poly.pdbx_strand_id
1 'polypeptide(L)'
;MTYLRARHYYEYRYDKFTIETARRGVVHYDKFLTEFESKLPKGEKLDKPGNAFVVNVFYMQTVGNELIHRYEKREQTISEWMACDESLDERIANARLSEEPYCRHCGKQGLRIIDKSLMHRGENYEIDDLKEVLFMLKCPQCEKNSAFWEDGTSWKVKPTLCPKCNSDVTHKTSKTKKAITITYTCTSCKHSFKDRMDLSAKEEAPDPHFDEDRINYCLVDKEFRDRLFRMKHDFEGMAQLGKEMQEKRDNKHIYDAVKEIKKPKIAELIPLLSEPLEKDGYIEFHLDKPEMGREAYVGFSCLDSKSDRKDYDSRKTLKKLVDSALEDTNWRLMSDGTSYRLGYLNGRVRAYESEEDLKKLAMRSKNLKPKQTGGDATPKNNNYTIKGENGDTIIL
;
A
#
# COMPACT_ATOMS: atom_id res chain seq x y z
N MET A 1 19.39 33.83 4.76
CA MET A 1 19.79 32.50 4.25
C MET A 1 18.68 32.03 3.32
N THR A 2 19.01 31.40 2.19
CA THR A 2 18.00 30.88 1.24
C THR A 2 18.06 29.36 1.31
N TYR A 3 16.93 28.73 1.60
CA TYR A 3 16.78 27.29 1.73
C TYR A 3 16.56 26.65 0.36
N LEU A 4 15.71 27.26 -0.46
CA LEU A 4 15.42 26.79 -1.81
C LEU A 4 16.68 26.83 -2.68
N ARG A 5 17.01 25.69 -3.27
CA ARG A 5 18.11 25.55 -4.21
C ARG A 5 17.62 25.33 -5.63
N ALA A 6 18.54 25.34 -6.58
CA ALA A 6 18.20 24.97 -7.95
C ALA A 6 17.82 23.47 -8.01
N ARG A 7 16.87 23.13 -8.89
CA ARG A 7 16.33 21.76 -9.03
C ARG A 7 17.40 20.66 -9.12
N HIS A 8 18.49 20.91 -9.84
CA HIS A 8 19.60 19.95 -10.00
C HIS A 8 20.19 19.47 -8.65
N TYR A 9 20.15 20.31 -7.61
CA TYR A 9 20.61 19.94 -6.27
C TYR A 9 19.73 18.83 -5.66
N TYR A 10 18.41 18.95 -5.80
CA TYR A 10 17.45 17.97 -5.29
C TYR A 10 17.50 16.68 -6.11
N GLU A 11 17.64 16.79 -7.43
CA GLU A 11 17.84 15.64 -8.33
C GLU A 11 19.10 14.86 -7.96
N TYR A 12 20.24 15.54 -7.80
CA TYR A 12 21.48 14.90 -7.38
C TYR A 12 21.34 14.22 -6.01
N ARG A 13 20.74 14.91 -5.03
CA ARG A 13 20.48 14.36 -3.69
C ARG A 13 19.59 13.12 -3.74
N TYR A 14 18.54 13.15 -4.56
CA TYR A 14 17.61 12.04 -4.73
C TYR A 14 18.29 10.83 -5.38
N ASP A 15 19.04 11.07 -6.47
CA ASP A 15 19.77 10.05 -7.20
C ASP A 15 20.84 9.40 -6.28
N LYS A 16 21.57 10.19 -5.48
CA LYS A 16 22.53 9.69 -4.47
C LYS A 16 21.87 8.74 -3.46
N PHE A 17 20.75 9.12 -2.86
CA PHE A 17 20.05 8.25 -1.91
C PHE A 17 19.49 6.99 -2.56
N THR A 18 19.06 7.09 -3.82
CA THR A 18 18.59 5.94 -4.61
C THR A 18 19.74 4.96 -4.83
N ILE A 19 20.90 5.43 -5.26
CA ILE A 19 22.11 4.61 -5.46
C ILE A 19 22.57 3.97 -4.15
N GLU A 20 22.65 4.72 -3.05
CA GLU A 20 23.04 4.18 -1.74
C GLU A 20 22.08 3.09 -1.26
N THR A 21 20.78 3.23 -1.55
CA THR A 21 19.79 2.22 -1.19
C THR A 21 19.91 0.99 -2.09
N ALA A 22 20.10 1.19 -3.39
CA ALA A 22 20.30 0.12 -4.35
C ALA A 22 21.54 -0.72 -4.01
N ARG A 23 22.68 -0.07 -3.74
CA ARG A 23 23.92 -0.75 -3.35
C ARG A 23 23.75 -1.59 -2.09
N ARG A 24 23.03 -1.09 -1.09
CA ARG A 24 22.70 -1.89 0.11
C ARG A 24 21.87 -3.13 -0.24
N GLY A 25 20.87 -2.99 -1.12
CA GLY A 25 20.08 -4.13 -1.61
C GLY A 25 20.92 -5.14 -2.41
N VAL A 26 21.81 -4.65 -3.28
CA VAL A 26 22.70 -5.48 -4.10
C VAL A 26 23.65 -6.31 -3.23
N VAL A 27 24.20 -5.75 -2.14
CA VAL A 27 25.01 -6.54 -1.20
C VAL A 27 24.25 -7.74 -0.65
N HIS A 28 22.96 -7.59 -0.35
CA HIS A 28 22.12 -8.71 0.11
C HIS A 28 21.81 -9.70 -1.01
N TYR A 29 21.56 -9.19 -2.22
CA TYR A 29 21.32 -10.00 -3.41
C TYR A 29 22.54 -10.85 -3.79
N ASP A 30 23.75 -10.26 -3.82
CA ASP A 30 24.99 -10.95 -4.17
C ASP A 30 25.35 -12.03 -3.14
N LYS A 31 25.13 -11.74 -1.87
CA LYS A 31 25.28 -12.72 -0.79
C LYS A 31 24.34 -13.91 -1.00
N PHE A 32 23.06 -13.63 -1.29
CA PHE A 32 22.10 -14.67 -1.60
C PHE A 32 22.50 -15.47 -2.85
N LEU A 33 22.91 -14.80 -3.92
CA LEU A 33 23.28 -15.44 -5.18
C LEU A 33 24.45 -16.40 -4.97
N THR A 34 25.48 -15.96 -4.24
CA THR A 34 26.64 -16.81 -3.90
C THR A 34 26.24 -18.03 -3.07
N GLU A 35 25.39 -17.84 -2.05
CA GLU A 35 24.89 -18.94 -1.23
C GLU A 35 24.00 -19.91 -2.03
N PHE A 36 23.17 -19.38 -2.92
CA PHE A 36 22.26 -20.16 -3.76
C PHE A 36 23.04 -20.99 -4.79
N GLU A 37 24.00 -20.39 -5.51
CA GLU A 37 24.89 -21.08 -6.44
C GLU A 37 25.67 -22.21 -5.75
N SER A 38 26.17 -21.98 -4.54
CA SER A 38 26.93 -23.00 -3.79
C SER A 38 26.10 -24.24 -3.41
N LYS A 39 24.78 -24.10 -3.36
CA LYS A 39 23.84 -25.16 -2.98
C LYS A 39 23.21 -25.85 -4.20
N LEU A 40 23.50 -25.39 -5.42
CA LEU A 40 22.95 -26.02 -6.62
C LEU A 40 23.53 -27.42 -6.84
N PRO A 41 22.71 -28.40 -7.27
CA PRO A 41 23.21 -29.71 -7.67
C PRO A 41 24.24 -29.61 -8.79
N LYS A 42 25.23 -30.52 -8.81
CA LYS A 42 26.29 -30.51 -9.81
C LYS A 42 25.71 -30.60 -11.23
N GLY A 43 26.03 -29.62 -12.07
CA GLY A 43 25.55 -29.54 -13.45
C GLY A 43 24.29 -28.70 -13.65
N GLU A 44 23.64 -28.25 -12.57
CA GLU A 44 22.60 -27.24 -12.67
C GLU A 44 23.19 -25.84 -12.84
N LYS A 45 22.47 -25.01 -13.60
CA LYS A 45 22.82 -23.63 -13.89
C LYS A 45 21.70 -22.70 -13.41
N LEU A 46 22.04 -21.44 -13.20
CA LEU A 46 21.09 -20.39 -12.80
C LEU A 46 20.06 -20.08 -13.87
N ASP A 47 20.39 -20.29 -15.15
CA ASP A 47 19.50 -20.05 -16.29
C ASP A 47 18.35 -21.07 -16.41
N LYS A 48 18.42 -22.17 -15.65
CA LYS A 48 17.30 -23.12 -15.54
C LYS A 48 16.06 -22.38 -15.04
N PRO A 49 14.89 -22.54 -15.69
CA PRO A 49 13.71 -21.71 -15.42
C PRO A 49 13.31 -21.57 -13.94
N GLY A 50 13.40 -22.66 -13.16
CA GLY A 50 13.10 -22.63 -11.72
C GLY A 50 14.12 -21.83 -10.90
N ASN A 51 15.40 -21.96 -11.21
CA ASN A 51 16.47 -21.23 -10.53
C ASN A 51 16.43 -19.75 -10.89
N ALA A 52 16.26 -19.44 -12.17
CA ALA A 52 16.08 -18.08 -12.67
C ALA A 52 14.87 -17.38 -12.03
N PHE A 53 13.77 -18.10 -11.84
CA PHE A 53 12.59 -17.57 -11.15
C PHE A 53 12.92 -17.16 -9.71
N VAL A 54 13.54 -18.05 -8.92
CA VAL A 54 13.90 -17.77 -7.53
C VAL A 54 14.84 -16.56 -7.43
N VAL A 55 15.85 -16.51 -8.29
CA VAL A 55 16.81 -15.40 -8.34
C VAL A 55 16.11 -14.08 -8.69
N ASN A 56 15.22 -14.07 -9.69
CA ASN A 56 14.47 -12.87 -10.06
C ASN A 56 13.51 -12.42 -8.94
N VAL A 57 12.86 -13.35 -8.24
CA VAL A 57 12.01 -13.02 -7.09
C VAL A 57 12.84 -12.34 -5.99
N PHE A 58 13.99 -12.92 -5.65
CA PHE A 58 14.85 -12.35 -4.62
C PHE A 58 15.43 -10.99 -5.03
N TYR A 59 15.80 -10.82 -6.31
CA TYR A 59 16.22 -9.53 -6.85
C TYR A 59 15.12 -8.48 -6.73
N MET A 60 13.89 -8.80 -7.12
CA MET A 60 12.77 -7.87 -7.04
C MET A 60 12.45 -7.50 -5.58
N GLN A 61 12.57 -8.46 -4.65
CA GLN A 61 12.33 -8.21 -3.23
C GLN A 61 13.40 -7.31 -2.60
N THR A 62 14.67 -7.47 -2.95
CA THR A 62 15.79 -6.76 -2.31
C THR A 62 16.18 -5.46 -2.99
N VAL A 63 15.96 -5.36 -4.31
CA VAL A 63 16.39 -4.22 -5.13
C VAL A 63 15.24 -3.73 -6.01
N GLY A 64 14.72 -4.57 -6.89
CA GLY A 64 13.86 -4.14 -8.01
C GLY A 64 12.62 -3.34 -7.60
N ASN A 65 11.88 -3.79 -6.57
CA ASN A 65 10.68 -3.11 -6.11
C ASN A 65 10.96 -1.70 -5.56
N GLU A 66 12.06 -1.54 -4.82
CA GLU A 66 12.48 -0.23 -4.28
C GLU A 66 12.92 0.71 -5.42
N LEU A 67 13.64 0.21 -6.42
CA LEU A 67 14.01 1.02 -7.59
C LEU A 67 12.78 1.50 -8.37
N ILE A 68 11.82 0.60 -8.62
CA ILE A 68 10.55 0.97 -9.27
C ILE A 68 9.83 2.02 -8.43
N HIS A 69 9.71 1.81 -7.12
CA HIS A 69 9.03 2.72 -6.21
C HIS A 69 9.63 4.13 -6.25
N ARG A 70 10.96 4.22 -6.19
CA ARG A 70 11.66 5.49 -6.24
C ARG A 70 11.55 6.16 -7.60
N TYR A 71 11.63 5.39 -8.68
CA TYR A 71 11.42 5.93 -10.02
C TYR A 71 10.02 6.54 -10.18
N GLU A 72 8.97 5.83 -9.73
CA GLU A 72 7.58 6.31 -9.77
C GLU A 72 7.38 7.57 -8.91
N LYS A 73 8.05 7.67 -7.76
CA LYS A 73 7.90 8.79 -6.81
C LYS A 73 8.88 9.95 -6.99
N ARG A 74 9.87 9.83 -7.88
CA ARG A 74 10.97 10.80 -8.02
C ARG A 74 10.49 12.24 -8.13
N GLU A 75 9.61 12.50 -9.10
CA GLU A 75 9.10 13.86 -9.36
C GLU A 75 8.29 14.42 -8.20
N GLN A 76 7.48 13.56 -7.56
CA GLN A 76 6.70 13.95 -6.39
C GLN A 76 7.63 14.34 -5.23
N THR A 77 8.58 13.48 -4.86
CA THR A 77 9.47 13.74 -3.72
C THR A 77 10.36 14.97 -3.95
N ILE A 78 10.87 15.16 -5.16
CA ILE A 78 11.66 16.37 -5.48
C ILE A 78 10.81 17.62 -5.36
N SER A 79 9.58 17.59 -5.89
CA SER A 79 8.65 18.72 -5.80
C SER A 79 8.26 19.02 -4.35
N GLU A 80 8.02 17.99 -3.54
CA GLU A 80 7.75 18.12 -2.10
C GLU A 80 8.93 18.76 -1.36
N TRP A 81 10.17 18.33 -1.63
CA TRP A 81 11.35 18.94 -1.02
C TRP A 81 11.53 20.41 -1.42
N MET A 82 11.34 20.72 -2.70
CA MET A 82 11.41 22.10 -3.18
C MET A 82 10.33 22.98 -2.55
N ALA A 83 9.08 22.50 -2.50
CA ALA A 83 7.96 23.23 -1.89
C ALA A 83 8.16 23.43 -0.38
N CYS A 84 8.72 22.43 0.32
CA CYS A 84 9.10 22.57 1.72
C CYS A 84 10.13 23.67 1.91
N ASP A 85 11.23 23.67 1.14
CA ASP A 85 12.27 24.69 1.25
C ASP A 85 11.76 26.09 0.84
N GLU A 86 10.90 26.17 -0.17
CA GLU A 86 10.21 27.40 -0.57
C GLU A 86 9.34 27.96 0.57
N SER A 87 8.55 27.10 1.24
CA SER A 87 7.74 27.50 2.40
C SER A 87 8.60 27.99 3.58
N LEU A 88 9.78 27.38 3.80
CA LEU A 88 10.73 27.88 4.81
C LEU A 88 11.25 29.28 4.46
N ASP A 89 11.59 29.52 3.19
CA ASP A 89 12.04 30.83 2.71
C ASP A 89 10.93 31.88 2.83
N GLU A 90 9.70 31.56 2.42
CA GLU A 90 8.54 32.43 2.56
C GLU A 90 8.26 32.77 4.03
N ARG A 91 8.32 31.77 4.92
CA ARG A 91 8.12 31.98 6.35
C ARG A 91 9.14 32.96 6.91
N ILE A 92 10.42 32.80 6.58
CA ILE A 92 11.49 33.73 7.01
C ILE A 92 11.28 35.11 6.42
N ALA A 93 10.93 35.22 5.13
CA ALA A 93 10.70 36.49 4.47
C ALA A 93 9.55 37.26 5.13
N ASN A 94 8.44 36.57 5.38
CA ASN A 94 7.20 37.13 5.94
C ASN A 94 7.25 37.34 7.46
N ALA A 95 8.14 36.66 8.18
CA ALA A 95 8.25 36.79 9.63
C ALA A 95 8.47 38.24 10.07
N ARG A 96 7.62 38.72 10.97
CA ARG A 96 7.72 40.01 11.65
C ARG A 96 7.70 39.79 13.15
N LEU A 97 8.38 40.67 13.88
CA LEU A 97 8.21 40.73 15.33
C LEU A 97 6.81 41.27 15.64
N SER A 98 6.15 40.66 16.62
CA SER A 98 4.85 41.13 17.13
C SER A 98 4.93 42.55 17.70
N GLU A 99 6.03 42.86 18.39
CA GLU A 99 6.31 44.15 19.00
C GLU A 99 7.78 44.52 18.85
N GLU A 100 8.12 45.81 18.79
CA GLU A 100 9.52 46.25 18.73
C GLU A 100 10.18 46.13 20.11
N PRO A 101 11.17 45.24 20.30
CA PRO A 101 11.75 45.03 21.60
C PRO A 101 12.74 46.13 21.98
N TYR A 102 12.91 46.34 23.29
CA TYR A 102 13.94 47.21 23.82
C TYR A 102 15.30 46.49 23.83
N CYS A 103 16.39 47.24 23.60
CA CYS A 103 17.73 46.70 23.73
C CYS A 103 18.02 46.26 25.18
N ARG A 104 18.33 44.98 25.41
CA ARG A 104 18.62 44.48 26.77
C ARG A 104 19.89 45.06 27.41
N HIS A 105 20.76 45.66 26.61
CA HIS A 105 22.03 46.19 27.10
C HIS A 105 21.96 47.68 27.47
N CYS A 106 21.08 48.45 26.84
CA CYS A 106 21.00 49.91 27.06
C CYS A 106 19.57 50.46 27.20
N GLY A 107 18.53 49.62 27.08
CA GLY A 107 17.13 49.99 27.24
C GLY A 107 16.53 50.81 26.09
N LYS A 108 17.29 51.16 25.05
CA LYS A 108 16.80 51.99 23.93
C LYS A 108 16.05 51.16 22.87
N GLN A 109 15.11 51.80 22.19
CA GLN A 109 14.37 51.28 21.01
C GLN A 109 15.13 51.57 19.70
N GLY A 110 14.59 51.14 18.54
CA GLY A 110 15.22 51.33 17.23
C GLY A 110 16.19 50.20 16.88
N LEU A 111 15.90 48.97 17.30
CA LEU A 111 16.73 47.80 17.00
C LEU A 111 16.61 47.44 15.52
N ARG A 112 17.73 47.20 14.84
CA ARG A 112 17.74 46.81 13.42
C ARG A 112 17.87 45.30 13.28
N ILE A 113 16.96 44.67 12.55
CA ILE A 113 17.06 43.25 12.20
C ILE A 113 18.29 43.07 11.31
N ILE A 114 19.21 42.20 11.72
CA ILE A 114 20.43 41.86 10.97
C ILE A 114 20.38 40.45 10.39
N ASP A 115 19.59 39.56 10.99
CA ASP A 115 19.41 38.19 10.52
C ASP A 115 18.07 37.61 11.01
N LYS A 116 17.56 36.65 10.25
CA LYS A 116 16.42 35.81 10.61
C LYS A 116 16.82 34.36 10.36
N SER A 117 16.67 33.51 11.38
CA SER A 117 17.08 32.11 11.34
C SER A 117 15.99 31.21 11.92
N LEU A 118 15.76 30.03 11.35
CA LEU A 118 14.81 29.05 11.90
C LEU A 118 15.50 28.17 12.94
N MET A 119 14.96 28.10 14.16
CA MET A 119 15.50 27.31 15.27
C MET A 119 14.39 26.69 16.13
N HIS A 120 14.65 25.55 16.76
CA HIS A 120 13.72 24.95 17.73
C HIS A 120 13.82 25.64 19.09
N ARG A 121 12.68 25.81 19.76
CA ARG A 121 12.58 26.38 21.12
C ARG A 121 12.70 25.26 22.16
N GLY A 122 13.90 24.77 22.44
CA GLY A 122 14.11 23.76 23.50
C GLY A 122 15.31 22.83 23.28
N GLU A 123 15.55 21.94 24.24
CA GLU A 123 16.65 20.96 24.22
C GLU A 123 16.23 19.57 23.74
N ASN A 124 14.97 19.21 23.95
CA ASN A 124 14.39 17.92 23.60
C ASN A 124 13.42 18.09 22.44
N TYR A 125 13.86 18.76 21.39
CA TYR A 125 13.04 18.87 20.19
C TYR A 125 13.11 17.57 19.40
N GLU A 126 11.97 17.10 18.92
CA GLU A 126 11.93 16.07 17.89
C GLU A 126 12.31 16.69 16.55
N ILE A 127 12.88 15.89 15.63
CA ILE A 127 13.31 16.40 14.30
C ILE A 127 12.14 17.06 13.56
N ASP A 128 10.91 16.59 13.82
CA ASP A 128 9.68 17.06 13.21
C ASP A 128 9.03 18.23 13.96
N ASP A 129 9.61 18.68 15.07
CA ASP A 129 9.07 19.83 15.81
C ASP A 129 9.10 21.10 14.97
N LEU A 130 8.09 21.94 15.18
CA LEU A 130 7.97 23.19 14.45
C LEU A 130 9.14 24.12 14.82
N LYS A 131 9.98 24.47 13.84
CA LYS A 131 10.99 25.52 14.02
C LYS A 131 10.29 26.86 14.18
N GLU A 132 10.89 27.79 14.91
CA GLU A 132 10.46 29.17 15.06
C GLU A 132 11.51 30.12 14.47
N VAL A 133 11.09 31.29 13.96
CA VAL A 133 12.02 32.31 13.49
C VAL A 133 12.62 33.06 14.68
N LEU A 134 13.94 32.96 14.79
CA LEU A 134 14.77 33.75 15.67
C LEU A 134 15.26 34.99 14.91
N PHE A 135 14.89 36.17 15.41
CA PHE A 135 15.37 37.45 14.93
C PHE A 135 16.65 37.81 15.68
N MET A 136 17.74 38.04 14.96
CA MET A 136 18.89 38.73 15.52
C MET A 136 18.79 40.21 15.19
N LEU A 137 18.86 41.04 16.23
CA LEU A 137 18.82 42.49 16.09
C LEU A 137 20.10 43.12 16.62
N LYS A 138 20.58 44.16 15.93
CA LYS A 138 21.70 44.99 16.35
C LYS A 138 21.19 46.32 16.87
N CYS A 139 21.63 46.71 18.06
CA CYS A 139 21.35 48.03 18.61
C CYS A 139 22.27 49.08 17.97
N PRO A 140 21.74 50.16 17.36
CA PRO A 140 22.57 51.21 16.79
C PRO A 140 23.29 52.06 17.85
N GLN A 141 22.86 51.98 19.12
CA GLN A 141 23.34 52.85 20.20
C GLN A 141 24.51 52.24 20.99
N CYS A 142 24.48 50.94 21.23
CA CYS A 142 25.54 50.24 21.96
C CYS A 142 26.25 49.17 21.12
N GLU A 143 25.86 49.02 19.85
CA GLU A 143 26.39 48.06 18.87
C GLU A 143 26.29 46.58 19.26
N LYS A 144 25.66 46.26 20.39
CA LYS A 144 25.45 44.89 20.85
C LYS A 144 24.26 44.23 20.13
N ASN A 145 24.37 42.92 19.96
CA ASN A 145 23.32 42.10 19.37
C ASN A 145 22.39 41.56 20.44
N SER A 146 21.12 41.39 20.10
CA SER A 146 20.13 40.73 20.93
C SER A 146 19.26 39.85 20.04
N ALA A 147 18.90 38.67 20.52
CA ALA A 147 18.07 37.75 19.78
C ALA A 147 16.70 37.58 20.45
N PHE A 148 15.66 37.53 19.63
CA PHE A 148 14.26 37.45 20.05
C PHE A 148 13.50 36.50 19.14
N TRP A 149 12.59 35.74 19.71
CA TRP A 149 11.69 34.86 18.99
C TRP A 149 10.54 35.65 18.34
N GLU A 150 9.75 35.00 17.47
CA GLU A 150 8.59 35.61 16.77
C GLU A 150 7.58 36.27 17.71
N ASP A 151 7.35 35.67 18.88
CA ASP A 151 6.46 36.18 19.92
C ASP A 151 7.03 37.39 20.71
N GLY A 152 8.23 37.86 20.35
CA GLY A 152 8.93 38.92 21.08
C GLY A 152 9.67 38.42 22.32
N THR A 153 9.58 37.12 22.64
CA THR A 153 10.28 36.54 23.77
C THR A 153 11.78 36.60 23.56
N SER A 154 12.46 37.04 24.61
CA SER A 154 13.91 37.05 24.68
C SER A 154 14.55 35.67 24.44
N TRP A 155 15.44 35.54 23.45
CA TRP A 155 16.34 34.39 23.41
C TRP A 155 17.33 34.48 24.58
N LYS A 156 17.59 33.34 25.20
CA LYS A 156 18.51 33.19 26.33
C LYS A 156 19.51 32.10 25.97
N VAL A 157 20.80 32.43 26.08
CA VAL A 157 21.88 31.45 25.97
C VAL A 157 21.73 30.46 27.13
N LYS A 158 21.73 29.17 26.84
CA LYS A 158 21.79 28.15 27.90
C LYS A 158 23.12 28.32 28.67
N PRO A 159 23.11 28.44 30.00
CA PRO A 159 24.34 28.50 30.76
C PRO A 159 25.08 27.17 30.65
N THR A 160 26.34 27.22 30.21
CA THR A 160 27.25 26.07 30.31
C THR A 160 27.68 25.92 31.77
N LEU A 161 27.44 24.76 32.37
CA LEU A 161 27.82 24.49 33.76
C LEU A 161 29.12 23.69 33.82
N CYS A 162 29.83 23.83 34.95
CA CYS A 162 31.06 23.07 35.17
C CYS A 162 30.75 21.57 35.33
N PRO A 163 31.38 20.67 34.56
CA PRO A 163 31.10 19.23 34.66
C PRO A 163 31.50 18.62 36.01
N LYS A 164 32.33 19.30 36.81
CA LYS A 164 32.79 18.80 38.12
C LYS A 164 31.95 19.27 39.30
N CYS A 165 31.41 20.48 39.25
CA CYS A 165 30.79 21.12 40.42
C CYS A 165 29.48 21.86 40.10
N ASN A 166 29.02 21.75 38.85
CA ASN A 166 27.78 22.35 38.35
C ASN A 166 27.64 23.88 38.55
N SER A 167 28.74 24.55 38.88
CA SER A 167 28.79 26.01 39.00
C SER A 167 28.97 26.69 37.64
N ASP A 168 28.65 27.97 37.59
CA ASP A 168 28.85 28.81 36.40
C ASP A 168 30.30 28.80 35.91
N VAL A 169 30.45 29.00 34.60
CA VAL A 169 31.75 29.09 33.94
C VAL A 169 31.87 30.42 33.20
N THR A 170 33.08 30.95 33.20
CA THR A 170 33.46 31.99 32.23
C THR A 170 33.97 31.32 30.97
N HIS A 171 33.87 31.97 29.81
CA HIS A 171 34.37 31.41 28.56
C HIS A 171 35.23 32.40 27.78
N LYS A 172 36.17 31.84 27.02
CA LYS A 172 36.95 32.57 26.00
C LYS A 172 36.84 31.79 24.69
N THR A 173 36.49 32.49 23.63
CA THR A 173 36.36 31.92 22.29
C THR A 173 37.57 32.31 21.46
N SER A 174 38.25 31.34 20.86
CA SER A 174 39.24 31.57 19.82
C SER A 174 38.73 31.03 18.49
N LYS A 175 38.84 31.83 17.44
CA LYS A 175 38.40 31.46 16.09
C LYS A 175 39.60 31.37 15.16
N THR A 176 39.73 30.23 14.49
CA THR A 176 40.68 30.03 13.39
C THR A 176 39.89 29.79 12.10
N LYS A 177 40.56 29.76 10.94
CA LYS A 177 39.89 29.41 9.66
C LYS A 177 39.31 27.99 9.67
N LYS A 178 39.87 27.08 10.46
CA LYS A 178 39.53 25.64 10.44
C LYS A 178 38.69 25.19 11.63
N ALA A 179 38.65 25.96 12.72
CA ALA A 179 37.93 25.57 13.94
C ALA A 179 37.63 26.78 14.84
N ILE A 180 36.55 26.67 15.59
CA ILE A 180 36.23 27.52 16.75
C ILE A 180 36.50 26.71 18.01
N THR A 181 37.32 27.23 18.90
CA THR A 181 37.61 26.61 20.20
C THR A 181 37.07 27.50 21.30
N ILE A 182 36.15 26.98 22.12
CA ILE A 182 35.62 27.67 23.30
C ILE A 182 36.28 27.05 24.52
N THR A 183 37.03 27.86 25.27
CA THR A 183 37.62 27.44 26.55
C THR A 183 36.76 27.94 27.69
N TYR A 184 36.18 27.03 28.46
CA TYR A 184 35.39 27.31 29.64
C TYR A 184 36.27 27.19 30.89
N THR A 185 36.14 28.12 31.83
CA THR A 185 36.83 28.12 33.12
C THR A 185 35.81 28.32 34.23
N CYS A 186 35.69 27.31 35.10
CA CYS A 186 34.78 27.36 36.23
C CYS A 186 35.20 28.45 37.24
N THR A 187 34.25 29.24 37.69
CA THR A 187 34.48 30.30 38.68
C THR A 187 34.73 29.74 40.08
N SER A 188 34.09 28.62 40.43
CA SER A 188 34.17 28.00 41.76
C SER A 188 35.40 27.11 41.94
N CYS A 189 35.64 26.16 41.03
CA CYS A 189 36.69 25.14 41.19
C CYS A 189 37.91 25.32 40.27
N LYS A 190 37.94 26.40 39.47
CA LYS A 190 39.00 26.73 38.50
C LYS A 190 39.27 25.66 37.42
N HIS A 191 38.44 24.62 37.34
CA HIS A 191 38.55 23.61 36.30
C HIS A 191 38.30 24.24 34.92
N SER A 192 39.21 24.00 33.98
CA SER A 192 39.07 24.44 32.59
C SER A 192 38.83 23.26 31.66
N PHE A 193 37.88 23.40 30.74
CA PHE A 193 37.61 22.44 29.67
C PHE A 193 37.39 23.18 28.34
N LYS A 194 37.53 22.47 27.23
CA LYS A 194 37.44 23.05 25.89
C LYS A 194 36.41 22.32 25.07
N ASP A 195 35.62 23.08 24.33
CA ASP A 195 34.79 22.60 23.25
C ASP A 195 35.38 23.08 21.93
N ARG A 196 35.42 22.21 20.93
CA ARG A 196 36.02 22.50 19.64
C ARG A 196 35.05 22.12 18.53
N MET A 197 34.65 23.12 17.78
CA MET A 197 33.85 22.98 16.57
C MET A 197 34.77 23.09 15.36
N ASP A 198 34.97 21.99 14.65
CA ASP A 198 35.72 22.01 13.38
C ASP A 198 34.83 22.61 12.29
N LEU A 199 35.37 23.63 11.61
CA LEU A 199 34.73 24.35 10.50
C LEU A 199 35.19 23.85 9.13
N SER A 200 36.07 22.86 9.07
CA SER A 200 36.49 22.26 7.81
C SER A 200 35.35 21.43 7.24
N ALA A 201 34.80 21.85 6.10
CA ALA A 201 33.97 20.98 5.28
C ALA A 201 34.84 19.76 4.89
N LYS A 202 34.46 18.56 5.35
CA LYS A 202 34.94 17.34 4.71
C LYS A 202 34.22 17.27 3.37
N GLU A 203 34.87 17.72 2.31
CA GLU A 203 34.41 17.37 0.97
C GLU A 203 34.45 15.85 0.89
N GLU A 204 33.27 15.23 0.82
CA GLU A 204 33.19 13.80 0.54
C GLU A 204 33.89 13.56 -0.78
N ALA A 205 34.77 12.56 -0.82
CA ALA A 205 35.44 12.19 -2.05
C ALA A 205 34.38 11.89 -3.12
N PRO A 206 34.53 12.40 -4.35
CA PRO A 206 33.58 12.13 -5.42
C PRO A 206 33.50 10.61 -5.64
N ASP A 207 32.28 10.09 -5.66
CA ASP A 207 32.01 8.68 -5.86
C ASP A 207 32.34 8.30 -7.32
N PRO A 208 33.34 7.42 -7.55
CA PRO A 208 33.81 7.11 -8.89
C PRO A 208 32.78 6.34 -9.74
N HIS A 209 31.82 5.64 -9.11
CA HIS A 209 30.81 4.84 -9.81
C HIS A 209 29.44 5.52 -9.87
N PHE A 210 29.35 6.80 -9.46
CA PHE A 210 28.06 7.49 -9.36
C PHE A 210 27.30 7.51 -10.69
N ASP A 211 27.95 7.87 -11.79
CA ASP A 211 27.28 8.00 -13.08
C ASP A 211 26.86 6.63 -13.66
N GLU A 212 27.69 5.60 -13.47
CA GLU A 212 27.39 4.23 -13.89
C GLU A 212 26.18 3.68 -13.12
N ASP A 213 26.19 3.82 -11.80
CA ASP A 213 25.12 3.38 -10.92
C ASP A 213 23.84 4.21 -11.10
N ARG A 214 23.97 5.49 -11.45
CA ARG A 214 22.82 6.34 -11.77
C ARG A 214 22.07 5.80 -12.99
N ILE A 215 22.78 5.35 -14.03
CA ILE A 215 22.14 4.81 -15.24
C ILE A 215 21.28 3.59 -14.89
N ASN A 216 21.82 2.69 -14.08
CA ASN A 216 21.16 1.44 -13.70
C ASN A 216 20.12 1.63 -12.60
N TYR A 217 20.51 2.17 -11.44
CA TYR A 217 19.66 2.22 -10.25
C TYR A 217 18.64 3.36 -10.27
N CYS A 218 18.89 4.45 -10.98
CA CYS A 218 17.87 5.49 -11.19
C CYS A 218 16.98 5.18 -12.41
N LEU A 219 17.09 3.98 -13.00
CA LEU A 219 16.28 3.50 -14.13
C LEU A 219 16.28 4.45 -15.35
N VAL A 220 17.43 5.10 -15.58
CA VAL A 220 17.65 5.93 -16.77
C VAL A 220 17.72 5.03 -18.00
N ASP A 221 18.37 3.86 -17.87
CA ASP A 221 18.34 2.86 -18.91
C ASP A 221 16.93 2.31 -19.13
N LYS A 222 16.43 2.45 -20.36
CA LYS A 222 15.07 2.09 -20.72
C LYS A 222 14.88 0.58 -20.77
N GLU A 223 15.85 -0.16 -21.29
CA GLU A 223 15.73 -1.61 -21.45
C GLU A 223 15.66 -2.31 -20.09
N PHE A 224 16.55 -1.93 -19.18
CA PHE A 224 16.57 -2.40 -17.80
C PHE A 224 15.30 -2.02 -17.05
N ARG A 225 14.87 -0.75 -17.16
CA ARG A 225 13.61 -0.29 -16.56
C ARG A 225 12.42 -1.14 -17.03
N ASP A 226 12.24 -1.26 -18.35
CA ASP A 226 11.10 -1.97 -18.91
C ASP A 226 11.13 -3.46 -18.52
N ARG A 227 12.33 -4.05 -18.37
CA ARG A 227 12.50 -5.41 -17.85
C ARG A 227 12.01 -5.54 -16.40
N LEU A 228 12.36 -4.61 -15.50
CA LEU A 228 11.89 -4.64 -14.12
C LEU A 228 10.38 -4.48 -14.01
N PHE A 229 9.78 -3.56 -14.78
CA PHE A 229 8.33 -3.39 -14.80
C PHE A 229 7.62 -4.64 -15.32
N ARG A 230 8.15 -5.31 -16.35
CA ARG A 230 7.62 -6.60 -16.80
C ARG A 230 7.65 -7.65 -15.71
N MET A 231 8.79 -7.81 -15.00
CA MET A 231 8.89 -8.75 -13.88
C MET A 231 7.86 -8.45 -12.78
N LYS A 232 7.67 -7.17 -12.42
CA LYS A 232 6.66 -6.75 -11.44
C LYS A 232 5.26 -7.18 -11.88
N HIS A 233 4.88 -6.90 -13.12
CA HIS A 233 3.56 -7.29 -13.65
C HIS A 233 3.37 -8.81 -13.74
N ASP A 234 4.40 -9.55 -14.14
CA ASP A 234 4.33 -11.01 -14.19
C ASP A 234 4.10 -11.59 -12.78
N PHE A 235 4.79 -11.08 -11.76
CA PHE A 235 4.59 -11.50 -10.37
C PHE A 235 3.22 -11.11 -9.82
N GLU A 236 2.71 -9.91 -10.14
CA GLU A 236 1.34 -9.50 -9.80
C GLU A 236 0.30 -10.43 -10.45
N GLY A 237 0.49 -10.80 -11.72
CA GLY A 237 -0.36 -11.75 -12.43
C GLY A 237 -0.33 -13.15 -11.81
N MET A 238 0.85 -13.66 -11.46
CA MET A 238 0.98 -14.94 -10.75
C MET A 238 0.31 -14.92 -9.38
N ALA A 239 0.47 -13.83 -8.62
CA ALA A 239 -0.18 -13.67 -7.32
C ALA A 239 -1.72 -13.66 -7.47
N GLN A 240 -2.24 -13.02 -8.51
CA GLN A 240 -3.67 -13.00 -8.81
C GLN A 240 -4.21 -14.39 -9.18
N LEU A 241 -3.53 -15.11 -10.08
CA LEU A 241 -3.87 -16.50 -10.41
C LEU A 241 -3.80 -17.43 -9.19
N GLY A 242 -2.82 -17.21 -8.31
CA GLY A 242 -2.71 -17.93 -7.04
C GLY A 242 -3.94 -17.72 -6.14
N LYS A 243 -4.41 -16.47 -6.01
CA LYS A 243 -5.64 -16.14 -5.26
C LYS A 243 -6.87 -16.80 -5.88
N GLU A 244 -7.01 -16.78 -7.20
CA GLU A 244 -8.13 -17.42 -7.91
C GLU A 244 -8.13 -18.94 -7.74
N MET A 245 -6.96 -19.59 -7.82
CA MET A 245 -6.84 -21.03 -7.55
C MET A 245 -7.15 -21.37 -6.10
N GLN A 246 -6.72 -20.52 -5.16
CA GLN A 246 -7.03 -20.70 -3.75
C GLN A 246 -8.52 -20.55 -3.46
N GLU A 247 -9.19 -19.54 -4.05
CA GLU A 247 -10.64 -19.37 -3.96
C GLU A 247 -11.37 -20.62 -4.45
N LYS A 248 -10.97 -21.15 -5.62
CA LYS A 248 -11.55 -22.38 -6.17
C LYS A 248 -11.36 -23.60 -5.26
N ARG A 249 -10.21 -23.70 -4.58
CA ARG A 249 -9.95 -24.76 -3.59
C ARG A 249 -10.79 -24.59 -2.33
N ASP A 250 -10.84 -23.38 -1.78
CA ASP A 250 -11.56 -23.08 -0.54
C ASP A 250 -13.08 -23.22 -0.71
N ASN A 251 -13.57 -22.91 -1.92
CA ASN A 251 -14.97 -23.00 -2.31
C ASN A 251 -15.27 -24.25 -3.14
N LYS A 252 -14.41 -25.27 -3.13
CA LYS A 252 -14.58 -26.50 -3.92
C LYS A 252 -15.98 -27.12 -3.76
N HIS A 253 -16.53 -27.14 -2.54
CA HIS A 253 -17.88 -27.61 -2.26
C HIS A 253 -18.99 -26.85 -3.02
N ILE A 254 -18.84 -25.53 -3.23
CA ILE A 254 -19.76 -24.71 -4.03
C ILE A 254 -19.59 -25.04 -5.52
N TYR A 255 -18.35 -25.14 -6.01
CA TYR A 255 -18.08 -25.47 -7.41
C TYR A 255 -18.55 -26.89 -7.78
N ASP A 256 -18.41 -27.85 -6.87
CA ASP A 256 -18.93 -29.19 -7.07
C ASP A 256 -20.47 -29.20 -7.05
N ALA A 257 -21.11 -28.44 -6.15
CA ALA A 257 -22.57 -28.24 -6.18
C ALA A 257 -23.05 -27.57 -7.48
N VAL A 258 -22.29 -26.62 -8.04
CA VAL A 258 -22.59 -26.00 -9.35
C VAL A 258 -22.57 -27.04 -10.48
N LYS A 259 -21.67 -28.04 -10.43
CA LYS A 259 -21.64 -29.14 -11.41
C LYS A 259 -22.84 -30.08 -11.27
N GLU A 260 -23.39 -30.21 -10.06
CA GLU A 260 -24.57 -31.03 -9.78
C GLU A 260 -25.88 -30.36 -10.24
N ILE A 261 -25.90 -29.05 -10.51
CA ILE A 261 -27.08 -28.34 -11.05
C ILE A 261 -27.39 -28.85 -12.47
N LYS A 262 -28.60 -29.38 -12.65
CA LYS A 262 -29.10 -29.82 -13.97
C LYS A 262 -29.33 -28.60 -14.86
N LYS A 263 -28.90 -28.68 -16.12
CA LYS A 263 -29.09 -27.62 -17.11
C LYS A 263 -30.01 -28.10 -18.24
N PRO A 264 -31.29 -28.37 -17.95
CA PRO A 264 -32.20 -28.92 -18.95
C PRO A 264 -32.40 -27.92 -20.08
N LYS A 265 -32.52 -28.44 -21.30
CA LYS A 265 -32.90 -27.63 -22.46
C LYS A 265 -34.38 -27.24 -22.35
N ILE A 266 -34.81 -26.20 -23.08
CA ILE A 266 -36.21 -25.75 -23.08
C ILE A 266 -37.17 -26.90 -23.42
N ALA A 267 -36.80 -27.77 -24.37
CA ALA A 267 -37.61 -28.94 -24.72
C ALA A 267 -37.77 -29.95 -23.57
N GLU A 268 -36.81 -30.02 -22.66
CA GLU A 268 -36.81 -30.91 -21.50
C GLU A 268 -37.62 -30.33 -20.33
N LEU A 269 -37.97 -29.03 -20.36
CA LEU A 269 -38.85 -28.42 -19.35
C LEU A 269 -40.30 -28.93 -19.45
N ILE A 270 -40.75 -29.29 -20.66
CA ILE A 270 -42.11 -29.80 -20.88
C ILE A 270 -42.36 -31.08 -20.08
N PRO A 271 -41.59 -32.18 -20.26
CA PRO A 271 -41.80 -33.39 -19.47
C PRO A 271 -41.51 -33.18 -17.97
N LEU A 272 -40.56 -32.31 -17.63
CA LEU A 272 -40.19 -32.02 -16.24
C LEU A 272 -41.33 -31.34 -15.45
N LEU A 273 -42.10 -30.47 -16.10
CA LEU A 273 -43.19 -29.71 -15.47
C LEU A 273 -44.55 -30.37 -15.67
N SER A 274 -44.85 -30.96 -16.84
CA SER A 274 -46.15 -31.57 -17.11
C SER A 274 -46.50 -32.70 -16.13
N GLU A 275 -45.56 -33.62 -15.84
CA GLU A 275 -45.82 -34.77 -14.97
C GLU A 275 -46.30 -34.38 -13.55
N PRO A 276 -45.62 -33.50 -12.79
CA PRO A 276 -46.09 -33.09 -11.47
C PRO A 276 -47.36 -32.21 -11.54
N LEU A 277 -47.56 -31.46 -12.62
CA LEU A 277 -48.71 -30.56 -12.78
C LEU A 277 -50.01 -31.33 -13.09
N GLU A 278 -49.96 -32.30 -14.00
CA GLU A 278 -51.11 -33.13 -14.37
C GLU A 278 -51.61 -33.96 -13.17
N LYS A 279 -50.68 -34.49 -12.36
CA LYS A 279 -51.01 -35.23 -11.13
C LYS A 279 -51.81 -34.40 -10.12
N ASP A 280 -51.64 -33.08 -10.12
CA ASP A 280 -52.40 -32.19 -9.23
C ASP A 280 -53.59 -31.49 -9.92
N GLY A 281 -53.94 -31.93 -11.13
CA GLY A 281 -55.11 -31.47 -11.88
C GLY A 281 -54.90 -30.23 -12.73
N TYR A 282 -53.64 -29.83 -12.99
CA TYR A 282 -53.34 -28.81 -14.00
C TYR A 282 -53.12 -29.50 -15.35
N ILE A 283 -54.02 -29.23 -16.29
CA ILE A 283 -54.04 -29.86 -17.61
C ILE A 283 -53.65 -28.86 -18.70
N GLU A 284 -53.41 -29.35 -19.93
CA GLU A 284 -53.05 -28.53 -21.10
C GLU A 284 -51.83 -27.62 -20.87
N PHE A 285 -50.82 -28.14 -20.17
CA PHE A 285 -49.57 -27.41 -19.98
C PHE A 285 -48.86 -27.16 -21.32
N HIS A 286 -48.51 -25.90 -21.58
CA HIS A 286 -47.72 -25.51 -22.74
C HIS A 286 -46.71 -24.42 -22.39
N LEU A 287 -45.63 -24.39 -23.16
CA LEU A 287 -44.61 -23.35 -23.12
C LEU A 287 -44.85 -22.36 -24.27
N ASP A 288 -44.71 -21.08 -23.95
CA ASP A 288 -44.74 -20.00 -24.91
C ASP A 288 -43.42 -19.94 -25.70
N LYS A 289 -43.41 -19.08 -26.72
CA LYS A 289 -42.19 -18.80 -27.48
C LYS A 289 -41.12 -18.24 -26.52
N PRO A 290 -39.88 -18.79 -26.54
CA PRO A 290 -38.83 -18.31 -25.66
C PRO A 290 -38.34 -16.91 -26.07
N GLU A 291 -38.04 -16.09 -25.06
CA GLU A 291 -37.40 -14.79 -25.22
C GLU A 291 -35.90 -14.94 -24.95
N MET A 292 -35.10 -14.72 -26.00
CA MET A 292 -33.64 -14.82 -25.95
C MET A 292 -33.03 -13.42 -25.93
N GLY A 293 -32.77 -12.90 -24.73
CA GLY A 293 -32.14 -11.60 -24.51
C GLY A 293 -30.76 -11.73 -23.85
N ARG A 294 -30.48 -10.88 -22.86
CA ARG A 294 -29.31 -11.04 -21.98
C ARG A 294 -29.40 -12.32 -21.14
N GLU A 295 -30.61 -12.79 -20.89
CA GLU A 295 -30.96 -14.00 -20.18
C GLU A 295 -32.12 -14.68 -20.93
N ALA A 296 -32.25 -16.00 -20.81
CA ALA A 296 -33.32 -16.75 -21.45
C ALA A 296 -34.57 -16.84 -20.55
N TYR A 297 -35.72 -16.49 -21.13
CA TYR A 297 -37.03 -16.56 -20.46
C TYR A 297 -38.00 -17.40 -21.29
N VAL A 298 -38.88 -18.14 -20.60
CA VAL A 298 -39.95 -18.91 -21.24
C VAL A 298 -41.23 -18.72 -20.45
N GLY A 299 -42.28 -18.27 -21.12
CA GLY A 299 -43.64 -18.25 -20.57
C GLY A 299 -44.23 -19.65 -20.54
N PHE A 300 -45.13 -19.91 -19.61
CA PHE A 300 -45.91 -21.15 -19.59
C PHE A 300 -47.34 -20.86 -19.21
N SER A 301 -48.24 -21.77 -19.58
CA SER A 301 -49.60 -21.75 -19.08
C SER A 301 -50.24 -23.12 -19.00
N CYS A 302 -51.30 -23.22 -18.21
CA CYS A 302 -52.08 -24.43 -17.97
C CYS A 302 -53.50 -24.10 -17.50
N LEU A 303 -54.39 -25.09 -17.52
CA LEU A 303 -55.76 -25.00 -17.02
C LEU A 303 -55.91 -25.77 -15.70
N ASP A 304 -56.59 -25.19 -14.72
CA ASP A 304 -56.98 -25.89 -13.50
C ASP A 304 -58.31 -26.62 -13.69
N SER A 305 -58.26 -27.95 -13.66
CA SER A 305 -59.44 -28.81 -13.83
C SER A 305 -60.26 -28.99 -12.54
N LYS A 306 -59.74 -28.55 -11.38
CA LYS A 306 -60.41 -28.71 -10.09
C LYS A 306 -61.36 -27.53 -9.82
N SER A 307 -62.65 -27.78 -9.95
CA SER A 307 -63.71 -26.78 -9.77
C SER A 307 -63.90 -26.30 -8.33
N ASP A 308 -63.41 -27.07 -7.36
CA ASP A 308 -63.45 -26.76 -5.92
C ASP A 308 -62.30 -25.87 -5.45
N ARG A 309 -61.26 -25.67 -6.28
CA ARG A 309 -60.07 -24.88 -5.92
C ARG A 309 -60.31 -23.39 -6.15
N LYS A 310 -60.04 -22.57 -5.13
CA LYS A 310 -60.09 -21.11 -5.24
C LYS A 310 -58.84 -20.59 -5.95
N ASP A 311 -58.96 -19.46 -6.65
CA ASP A 311 -57.86 -18.76 -7.35
C ASP A 311 -56.54 -18.75 -6.55
N TYR A 312 -56.59 -18.25 -5.32
CA TYR A 312 -55.41 -18.15 -4.47
C TYR A 312 -54.73 -19.52 -4.25
N ASP A 313 -55.52 -20.56 -4.02
CA ASP A 313 -55.02 -21.91 -3.78
C ASP A 313 -54.45 -22.52 -5.07
N SER A 314 -55.06 -22.26 -6.22
CA SER A 314 -54.53 -22.65 -7.55
C SER A 314 -53.16 -22.02 -7.79
N ARG A 315 -53.04 -20.69 -7.66
CA ARG A 315 -51.77 -20.00 -7.88
C ARG A 315 -50.67 -20.47 -6.93
N LYS A 316 -51.01 -20.63 -5.65
CA LYS A 316 -50.06 -21.06 -4.61
C LYS A 316 -49.59 -22.49 -4.84
N THR A 317 -50.48 -23.39 -5.24
CA THR A 317 -50.14 -24.80 -5.45
C THR A 317 -49.33 -24.98 -6.73
N LEU A 318 -49.73 -24.33 -7.83
CA LEU A 318 -48.96 -24.27 -9.08
C LEU A 318 -47.54 -23.75 -8.83
N LYS A 319 -47.41 -22.62 -8.12
CA LYS A 319 -46.10 -22.06 -7.77
C LYS A 319 -45.23 -23.07 -7.02
N LYS A 320 -45.78 -23.74 -6.00
CA LYS A 320 -45.04 -24.77 -5.25
C LYS A 320 -44.57 -25.91 -6.13
N LEU A 321 -45.43 -26.41 -7.03
CA LEU A 321 -45.08 -27.52 -7.93
C LEU A 321 -43.97 -27.12 -8.90
N VAL A 322 -44.06 -25.93 -9.50
CA VAL A 322 -43.03 -25.42 -10.42
C VAL A 322 -41.72 -25.17 -9.66
N ASP A 323 -41.77 -24.53 -8.49
CA ASP A 323 -40.57 -24.29 -7.67
C ASP A 323 -39.88 -25.60 -7.26
N SER A 324 -40.66 -26.63 -6.87
CA SER A 324 -40.13 -27.95 -6.52
C SER A 324 -39.58 -28.72 -7.72
N ALA A 325 -40.26 -28.70 -8.88
CA ALA A 325 -39.78 -29.38 -10.08
C ALA A 325 -38.48 -28.77 -10.63
N LEU A 326 -38.28 -27.47 -10.42
CA LEU A 326 -37.10 -26.75 -10.90
C LEU A 326 -35.96 -26.64 -9.87
N GLU A 327 -36.14 -27.07 -8.62
CA GLU A 327 -35.21 -26.83 -7.50
C GLU A 327 -33.75 -27.22 -7.83
N ASP A 328 -33.55 -28.39 -8.45
CA ASP A 328 -32.22 -28.91 -8.82
C ASP A 328 -31.73 -28.46 -10.21
N THR A 329 -32.45 -27.56 -10.88
CA THR A 329 -32.12 -27.09 -12.23
C THR A 329 -31.56 -25.67 -12.22
N ASN A 330 -31.11 -25.18 -13.37
CA ASN A 330 -30.74 -23.78 -13.56
C ASN A 330 -31.92 -22.85 -13.90
N TRP A 331 -33.16 -23.32 -13.81
CA TRP A 331 -34.37 -22.54 -14.11
C TRP A 331 -35.10 -22.14 -12.83
N ARG A 332 -35.67 -20.92 -12.75
CA ARG A 332 -36.54 -20.52 -11.62
C ARG A 332 -37.77 -19.78 -12.09
N LEU A 333 -38.87 -19.97 -11.37
CA LEU A 333 -40.06 -19.14 -11.51
C LEU A 333 -39.70 -17.68 -11.17
N MET A 334 -40.17 -16.76 -12.01
CA MET A 334 -39.97 -15.34 -11.84
C MET A 334 -40.79 -14.77 -10.67
N SER A 335 -40.36 -13.62 -10.14
CA SER A 335 -40.98 -12.96 -8.98
C SER A 335 -42.32 -12.30 -9.27
N ASP A 336 -42.63 -12.04 -10.55
CA ASP A 336 -43.95 -11.63 -11.03
C ASP A 336 -45.02 -12.71 -10.78
N GLY A 337 -44.59 -13.96 -10.57
CA GLY A 337 -45.39 -15.04 -10.04
C GLY A 337 -46.31 -15.69 -11.06
N THR A 338 -47.33 -16.39 -10.56
CA THR A 338 -48.38 -17.01 -11.37
C THR A 338 -49.61 -16.12 -11.40
N SER A 339 -50.16 -15.87 -12.58
CA SER A 339 -51.44 -15.19 -12.73
C SER A 339 -52.56 -16.22 -12.93
N TYR A 340 -53.78 -15.83 -12.60
CA TYR A 340 -54.97 -16.67 -12.74
C TYR A 340 -56.10 -15.84 -13.33
N ARG A 341 -56.83 -16.42 -14.28
CA ARG A 341 -58.05 -15.86 -14.84
C ARG A 341 -58.96 -16.97 -15.35
N LEU A 342 -60.13 -17.14 -14.73
CA LEU A 342 -61.16 -18.09 -15.17
C LEU A 342 -60.65 -19.54 -15.35
N GLY A 343 -59.81 -20.01 -14.43
CA GLY A 343 -59.22 -21.36 -14.51
C GLY A 343 -57.96 -21.46 -15.36
N TYR A 344 -57.58 -20.41 -16.11
CA TYR A 344 -56.32 -20.34 -16.85
C TYR A 344 -55.23 -19.71 -15.99
N LEU A 345 -54.10 -20.40 -15.85
CA LEU A 345 -52.92 -19.92 -15.14
C LEU A 345 -51.76 -19.73 -16.11
N ASN A 346 -50.98 -18.68 -15.90
CA ASN A 346 -49.73 -18.47 -16.62
C ASN A 346 -48.62 -18.00 -15.68
N GLY A 347 -47.38 -18.13 -16.13
CA GLY A 347 -46.19 -17.66 -15.41
C GLY A 347 -44.98 -17.64 -16.32
N ARG A 348 -43.84 -17.22 -15.78
CA ARG A 348 -42.56 -17.17 -16.52
C ARG A 348 -41.44 -17.83 -15.73
N VAL A 349 -40.60 -18.59 -16.44
CA VAL A 349 -39.37 -19.15 -15.90
C VAL A 349 -38.16 -18.49 -16.55
N ARG A 350 -37.12 -18.27 -15.75
CA ARG A 350 -35.84 -17.68 -16.15
C ARG A 350 -34.72 -18.69 -15.99
N ALA A 351 -33.81 -18.77 -16.98
CA ALA A 351 -32.57 -19.52 -16.87
C ALA A 351 -31.45 -18.69 -16.24
N TYR A 352 -30.62 -19.34 -15.43
CA TYR A 352 -29.35 -18.81 -14.95
C TYR A 352 -28.19 -19.53 -15.64
N GLU A 353 -27.32 -18.76 -16.30
CA GLU A 353 -26.24 -19.31 -17.14
C GLU A 353 -24.85 -18.85 -16.70
N SER A 354 -24.74 -17.69 -16.04
CA SER A 354 -23.47 -17.16 -15.57
C SER A 354 -22.91 -17.97 -14.40
N GLU A 355 -21.58 -18.04 -14.29
CA GLU A 355 -20.91 -18.77 -13.21
C GLU A 355 -21.27 -18.21 -11.83
N GLU A 356 -21.41 -16.88 -11.72
CA GLU A 356 -21.83 -16.20 -10.49
C GLU A 356 -23.27 -16.54 -10.10
N ASP A 357 -24.18 -16.60 -11.07
CA ASP A 357 -25.58 -16.93 -10.79
C ASP A 357 -25.74 -18.40 -10.40
N LEU A 358 -25.02 -19.30 -11.07
CA LEU A 358 -24.99 -20.71 -10.69
C LEU A 358 -24.40 -20.89 -9.29
N LYS A 359 -23.36 -20.13 -8.91
CA LYS A 359 -22.83 -20.10 -7.53
C LYS A 359 -23.88 -19.65 -6.54
N LYS A 360 -24.62 -18.57 -6.83
CA LYS A 360 -25.72 -18.09 -5.97
C LYS A 360 -26.83 -19.13 -5.84
N LEU A 361 -27.17 -19.83 -6.92
CA LEU A 361 -28.13 -20.93 -6.88
C LEU A 361 -27.64 -22.10 -6.03
N ALA A 362 -26.38 -22.52 -6.21
CA ALA A 362 -25.76 -23.58 -5.42
C ALA A 362 -25.70 -23.23 -3.92
N MET A 363 -25.37 -21.98 -3.57
CA MET A 363 -25.36 -21.49 -2.19
C MET A 363 -26.74 -21.47 -1.52
N ARG A 364 -27.80 -21.29 -2.32
CA ARG A 364 -29.20 -21.31 -1.85
C ARG A 364 -29.81 -22.72 -1.82
N SER A 365 -29.15 -23.68 -2.46
CA SER A 365 -29.62 -25.07 -2.51
C SER A 365 -29.46 -25.75 -1.15
N LYS A 366 -30.49 -26.49 -0.73
CA LYS A 366 -30.45 -27.32 0.48
C LYS A 366 -29.46 -28.48 0.35
N ASN A 367 -29.02 -28.79 -0.87
CA ASN A 367 -28.10 -29.89 -1.18
C ASN A 367 -26.62 -29.48 -1.07
N LEU A 368 -26.32 -28.22 -0.71
CA LEU A 368 -24.94 -27.79 -0.49
C LEU A 368 -24.35 -28.58 0.69
N LYS A 369 -23.39 -29.46 0.38
CA LYS A 369 -22.63 -30.16 1.41
C LYS A 369 -21.90 -29.12 2.27
N PRO A 370 -22.00 -29.21 3.61
CA PRO A 370 -21.28 -28.29 4.48
C PRO A 370 -19.80 -28.36 4.16
N LYS A 371 -19.13 -27.20 4.21
CA LYS A 371 -17.68 -27.11 4.04
C LYS A 371 -17.05 -28.15 4.97
N GLN A 372 -16.42 -29.17 4.39
CA GLN A 372 -15.68 -30.16 5.17
C GLN A 372 -14.56 -29.41 5.87
N THR A 373 -14.73 -29.11 7.15
CA THR A 373 -13.65 -28.73 8.04
C THR A 373 -12.80 -29.98 8.23
N GLY A 374 -11.84 -30.18 7.33
CA GLY A 374 -10.76 -31.12 7.57
C GLY A 374 -10.09 -30.70 8.87
N GLY A 375 -10.23 -31.53 9.90
CA GLY A 375 -9.41 -31.46 11.10
C GLY A 375 -7.97 -31.77 10.70
N ASP A 376 -7.21 -30.71 10.45
CA ASP A 376 -5.80 -30.56 10.75
C ASP A 376 -5.37 -29.20 10.18
N ALA A 377 -5.77 -28.13 10.88
CA ALA A 377 -5.03 -26.89 10.80
C ALA A 377 -3.71 -27.12 11.54
N THR A 378 -2.75 -27.76 10.87
CA THR A 378 -1.34 -27.61 11.23
C THR A 378 -1.05 -26.10 11.14
N PRO A 379 -0.48 -25.47 12.18
CA PRO A 379 -0.18 -24.05 12.12
C PRO A 379 0.68 -23.77 10.89
N LYS A 380 0.26 -22.81 10.07
CA LYS A 380 1.01 -22.32 8.92
C LYS A 380 2.35 -21.79 9.41
N ASN A 381 3.37 -22.64 9.38
CA ASN A 381 4.75 -22.19 9.44
C ASN A 381 5.09 -21.74 8.01
N ASN A 382 5.28 -20.44 7.81
CA ASN A 382 5.52 -19.81 6.50
C ASN A 382 6.91 -20.11 5.91
N ASN A 383 7.51 -21.25 6.26
CA ASN A 383 8.84 -21.62 5.82
C ASN A 383 8.69 -22.58 4.64
N TYR A 384 8.93 -22.09 3.43
CA TYR A 384 8.99 -22.95 2.25
C TYR A 384 10.27 -23.78 2.35
N THR A 385 10.15 -25.10 2.50
CA THR A 385 11.33 -25.97 2.60
C THR A 385 11.53 -26.81 1.36
N ILE A 386 12.74 -26.79 0.79
CA ILE A 386 13.17 -27.71 -0.26
C ILE A 386 14.10 -28.76 0.37
N LYS A 387 13.90 -30.05 0.05
CA LYS A 387 14.80 -31.13 0.48
C LYS A 387 15.91 -31.30 -0.55
N GLY A 388 17.16 -31.20 -0.13
CA GLY A 388 18.32 -31.56 -0.93
C GLY A 388 18.49 -33.09 -1.01
N GLU A 389 19.27 -33.58 -1.98
CA GLU A 389 19.54 -35.01 -2.18
C GLU A 389 20.20 -35.70 -0.97
N ASN A 390 20.86 -34.94 -0.09
CA ASN A 390 21.46 -35.45 1.15
C ASN A 390 20.48 -35.50 2.34
N GLY A 391 19.20 -35.17 2.14
CA GLY A 391 18.20 -35.13 3.20
C GLY A 391 18.16 -33.80 3.99
N ASP A 392 19.05 -32.87 3.69
CA ASP A 392 19.07 -31.55 4.32
C ASP A 392 17.87 -30.69 3.88
N THR A 393 17.29 -29.99 4.84
CA THR A 393 16.10 -29.14 4.63
C THR A 393 16.55 -27.68 4.48
N ILE A 394 16.39 -27.12 3.28
CA ILE A 394 16.67 -25.71 3.02
C ILE A 394 15.39 -24.92 3.28
N ILE A 395 15.42 -24.02 4.25
CA ILE A 395 14.34 -23.06 4.51
C ILE A 395 14.55 -21.85 3.59
N LEU A 396 13.55 -21.52 2.77
CA LEU A 396 13.48 -20.33 1.91
C LEU A 396 12.92 -19.12 2.67
#